data_AF-A0AAU1E0A0-F1
#
_entry.id   AF-A0AAU1E0A0-F1
#
_cell.length_a   1.000
_cell.length_b   1.000
_cell.length_c   1.000
_cell.angle_alpha   90.00
_cell.angle_beta   90.00
_cell.angle_gamma   90.00
#
_symmetry.space_group_name_H-M   'P 1'
#
loop_
_entity.id
_entity.type
_entity.pdbx_description
1 polymer ?
#
loop_
_entity_poly.entity_id
_entity_poly.type
_entity_poly.pdbx_seq_one_letter_code
_entity_poly.pdbx_strand_id
1 'polypeptide(L)' 'MSVRTYGTYPHAELGESPDPLRWVIWHTATETLVFDRDVNGPLGIDDEAVLREVLGRMRAAGVPESDDYPGRPCS' A
#
# COMPACT_ATOMS: atom_id res chain seq x y z
N MET A 1 -14.64 21.11 -47.83
CA MET A 1 -14.90 21.47 -46.42
C MET A 1 -14.64 20.23 -45.60
N SER A 2 -13.50 20.18 -44.91
CA SER A 2 -13.04 18.99 -44.16
C SER A 2 -13.31 19.22 -42.68
N VAL A 3 -14.23 18.45 -42.10
CA VAL A 3 -14.43 18.42 -40.64
C VAL A 3 -13.32 17.58 -40.04
N ARG A 4 -12.42 18.25 -39.30
CA ARG A 4 -11.51 17.62 -38.34
C ARG A 4 -12.36 17.12 -37.18
N THR A 5 -12.53 15.80 -37.07
CA THR A 5 -13.00 15.16 -35.84
C THR A 5 -11.87 15.21 -34.82
N TYR A 6 -12.02 16.04 -33.80
CA TYR A 6 -11.15 16.01 -32.63
C TYR A 6 -11.38 14.69 -31.91
N GLY A 7 -10.30 13.94 -31.70
CA GLY A 7 -10.31 12.72 -30.90
C GLY A 7 -10.87 13.02 -29.52
N THR A 8 -11.96 12.36 -29.17
CA THR A 8 -12.41 12.25 -27.80
C THR A 8 -11.34 11.46 -27.05
N TYR A 9 -10.53 12.17 -26.27
CA TYR A 9 -9.75 11.55 -25.21
C TYR A 9 -10.75 10.97 -24.21
N PRO A 10 -10.79 9.64 -23.98
CA PRO A 10 -11.54 9.13 -22.85
C PRO A 10 -10.91 9.75 -21.60
N HIS A 11 -11.74 10.48 -20.88
CA HIS A 11 -11.40 11.04 -19.58
C HIS A 11 -10.77 9.96 -18.72
N ALA A 12 -9.67 10.31 -18.07
CA ALA A 12 -9.00 9.47 -17.09
C ALA A 12 -10.05 8.86 -16.14
N GLU A 13 -10.30 7.57 -16.32
CA GLU A 13 -10.92 6.74 -15.31
C GLU A 13 -9.97 6.86 -14.12
N LEU A 14 -10.34 7.65 -13.11
CA LEU A 14 -9.70 7.61 -11.82
C LEU A 14 -9.76 6.15 -11.40
N GLY A 15 -8.63 5.45 -11.54
CA GLY A 15 -8.45 4.16 -10.92
C GLY A 15 -8.47 4.40 -9.43
N GLU A 16 -9.67 4.47 -8.85
CA GLU A 16 -9.92 4.02 -7.50
C GLU A 16 -9.42 2.57 -7.48
N SER A 17 -8.11 2.45 -7.23
CA SER A 17 -7.51 1.20 -6.82
C SER A 17 -8.35 0.73 -5.65
N PRO A 18 -8.82 -0.53 -5.64
CA PRO A 18 -9.58 -1.05 -4.52
C PRO A 18 -8.80 -0.71 -3.25
N ASP A 19 -9.48 -0.09 -2.27
CA ASP A 19 -8.89 0.58 -1.10
C ASP A 19 -7.48 0.06 -0.80
N PRO A 20 -6.44 0.90 -0.86
CA PRO A 20 -5.08 0.44 -0.67
C PRO A 20 -5.04 -0.30 0.66
N LEU A 21 -4.85 -1.63 0.60
CA LEU A 21 -5.00 -2.53 1.75
C LEU A 21 -4.44 -1.85 3.00
N ARG A 22 -5.29 -1.71 4.03
CA ARG A 22 -4.99 -0.93 5.25
C ARG A 22 -3.62 -1.28 5.80
N TRP A 23 -3.28 -2.56 5.73
CA TRP A 23 -2.04 -3.10 6.22
C TRP A 23 -1.05 -3.30 5.08
N VAL A 24 0.22 -3.01 5.35
CA VAL A 24 1.35 -3.26 4.45
C VAL A 24 2.47 -3.89 5.25
N ILE A 25 3.16 -4.87 4.68
CA ILE A 25 4.43 -5.33 5.24
C ILE A 25 5.51 -4.36 4.74
N TRP A 26 6.12 -3.62 5.66
CA TRP A 26 7.10 -2.60 5.32
C TRP A 26 8.52 -3.10 5.63
N HIS A 27 9.35 -3.14 4.60
CA HIS A 27 10.77 -3.44 4.72
C HIS A 27 11.55 -2.13 4.89
N THR A 28 12.00 -1.88 6.11
CA THR A 28 12.94 -0.80 6.37
C THR A 28 14.37 -1.29 6.12
N ALA A 29 15.34 -0.38 6.19
CA ALA A 29 16.75 -0.75 6.12
C ALA A 29 17.21 -1.69 7.25
N THR A 30 16.47 -1.75 8.36
CA THR A 30 16.88 -2.46 9.59
C THR A 30 15.99 -3.66 9.90
N GLU A 31 14.71 -3.56 9.60
CA GLU A 31 13.69 -4.52 10.05
C GLU A 31 12.46 -4.56 9.14
N THR A 32 11.67 -5.63 9.29
CA THR A 32 10.37 -5.79 8.62
C THR A 32 9.26 -5.56 9.63
N LEU A 33 8.38 -4.61 9.33
CA LEU A 33 7.32 -4.14 10.20
C LEU A 33 5.95 -4.34 9.55
N VAL A 34 4.92 -4.31 10.37
CA VAL A 34 3.54 -4.15 9.90
C VAL A 34 3.22 -2.67 9.94
N PHE A 35 2.87 -2.08 8.79
CA PHE A 35 2.45 -0.68 8.70
C PHE A 35 0.94 -0.59 8.54
N ASP A 36 0.33 0.27 9.34
CA ASP A 36 -1.09 0.60 9.25
C ASP A 36 -1.24 1.96 8.55
N ARG A 37 -1.83 1.94 7.36
CA ARG A 37 -2.09 3.13 6.55
C ARG A 37 -3.21 4.01 7.11
N ASP A 38 -4.09 3.45 7.93
CA ASP A 38 -5.19 4.18 8.57
C ASP A 38 -4.65 5.14 9.65
N VAL A 39 -3.80 4.63 10.56
CA VAL A 39 -3.09 5.45 11.57
C VAL A 39 -1.79 6.08 11.06
N ASN A 40 -1.40 5.75 9.83
CA ASN A 40 -0.18 6.23 9.18
C ASN A 40 1.11 5.92 9.95
N GLY A 41 1.25 4.70 10.47
CA GLY A 41 2.41 4.32 11.28
C GLY A 41 2.65 2.82 11.41
N PRO A 42 3.85 2.43 11.89
CA PRO A 42 4.16 1.04 12.19
C PRO A 42 3.38 0.57 13.43
N LEU A 43 2.90 -0.66 13.37
CA LEU A 43 2.31 -1.37 14.50
C LEU A 43 3.43 -1.95 15.37
N GLY A 44 3.51 -1.52 16.63
CA GLY A 44 4.47 -2.06 17.59
C GLY A 44 4.11 -3.48 18.01
N ILE A 45 4.94 -4.44 17.63
CA ILE A 45 4.86 -5.84 18.07
C ILE A 45 6.21 -6.18 18.69
N ASP A 46 6.30 -6.15 20.02
CA ASP A 46 7.57 -6.32 20.75
C ASP A 46 8.09 -7.76 20.76
N ASP A 47 7.20 -8.75 20.59
CA ASP A 47 7.56 -10.16 20.58
C ASP A 47 7.89 -10.64 19.15
N GLU A 48 9.14 -11.08 18.94
CA GLU A 48 9.63 -11.51 17.62
C GLU A 48 8.88 -12.74 17.08
N ALA A 49 8.50 -13.68 17.95
CA ALA A 49 7.79 -14.89 17.54
C ALA A 49 6.37 -14.55 17.06
N VAL A 50 5.69 -13.64 17.77
CA VAL A 50 4.40 -13.09 17.35
C VAL A 50 4.53 -12.31 16.04
N LEU A 51 5.55 -11.46 15.91
CA LEU A 51 5.79 -10.70 14.67
C LEU A 51 5.95 -11.65 13.47
N ARG A 52 6.73 -12.73 13.63
CA ARG A 52 6.96 -13.71 12.56
C ARG A 52 5.69 -14.45 12.15
N GLU A 53 4.83 -14.81 13.11
CA GLU A 53 3.52 -15.42 12.84
C GLU A 53 2.61 -14.45 12.10
N VAL A 54 2.54 -13.19 12.54
CA VAL A 54 1.73 -12.14 11.93
C VAL A 54 2.15 -11.91 10.48
N LEU A 55 3.44 -11.73 10.22
CA LEU A 55 3.97 -11.57 8.86
C LEU A 55 3.64 -12.78 7.98
N GLY A 56 3.72 -14.00 8.51
CA GLY A 56 3.32 -15.21 7.80
C GLY A 56 1.86 -15.22 7.39
N ARG A 57 0.96 -14.85 8.31
CA ARG A 57 -0.49 -14.75 8.04
C ARG A 57 -0.82 -13.66 7.03
N MET A 58 -0.14 -12.51 7.13
CA MET A 58 -0.33 -11.39 6.20
C MET A 58 0.10 -11.77 4.78
N ARG A 59 1.25 -12.43 4.62
CA ARG A 59 1.69 -12.96 3.33
C ARG A 59 0.71 -13.98 2.77
N ALA A 60 0.24 -14.91 3.60
CA ALA A 60 -0.76 -15.90 3.19
C ALA A 60 -2.10 -15.25 2.76
N ALA A 61 -2.44 -14.10 3.34
CA ALA A 61 -3.60 -13.30 2.97
C ALA A 61 -3.37 -12.38 1.75
N GLY A 62 -2.16 -12.35 1.17
CA GLY A 62 -1.82 -11.51 0.02
C GLY A 62 -1.67 -10.02 0.37
N VAL A 63 -1.31 -9.70 1.62
CA VAL A 63 -1.00 -8.32 2.01
C VAL A 63 0.23 -7.83 1.21
N PRO A 64 0.19 -6.59 0.67
CA PRO A 64 1.30 -6.04 -0.09
C PRO A 64 2.53 -5.84 0.79
N GLU A 65 3.70 -6.06 0.17
CA GLU A 65 5.01 -5.79 0.76
C GLU A 65 5.65 -4.59 0.02
N SER A 66 6.36 -3.72 0.74
CA SER A 66 6.96 -2.51 0.18
C SER A 66 8.25 -2.16 0.90
N ASP A 67 9.28 -1.73 0.18
CA ASP A 67 10.49 -1.11 0.74
C ASP A 67 10.32 0.41 0.93
N ASP A 68 9.56 1.04 0.02
CA ASP A 68 9.21 2.47 0.12
C ASP A 68 8.26 2.73 1.30
N TYR A 69 8.35 3.95 1.87
CA TYR A 69 7.47 4.39 2.95
C TYR A 69 6.00 4.29 2.51
N PRO A 70 5.19 3.40 3.14
CA PRO A 70 3.86 3.06 2.65
C PRO A 70 2.77 4.02 3.16
N GLY A 71 3.16 5.00 3.98
CA GLY A 71 2.28 6.00 4.55
C GLY A 71 1.95 7.15 3.60
N ARG A 72 1.02 7.99 4.05
CA ARG A 72 0.71 9.26 3.42
C ARG A 72 1.77 10.30 3.81
N PRO A 73 2.15 11.22 2.90
CA PRO A 73 3.07 12.30 3.23
C PRO A 73 2.53 13.11 4.40
N CYS A 74 3.41 13.50 5.31
CA CYS A 74 3.07 14.45 6.37
C CYS A 74 2.65 15.78 5.72
N SER A 75 1.50 16.32 6.14
CA SER A 75 1.02 17.64 5.71
C SER A 75 1.63 18.76 6.52
#